data_AF-A0A2M6VE02-F1
#
_entry.id   AF-A0A2M6VE02-F1
#
_cell.length_a   1.000
_cell.length_b   1.000
_cell.length_c   1.000
_cell.angle_alpha   90.00
_cell.angle_beta   90.00
_cell.angle_gamma   90.00
#
_symmetry.space_group_name_H-M   'P 1'
#
loop_
_entity.id
_entity.type
_entity.pdbx_description
1 polymer ?
#
loop_
_entity_poly.entity_id
_entity_poly.type
_entity_poly.pdbx_seq_one_letter_code
_entity_poly.pdbx_strand_id
1 'polypeptide(L)' 'MNIPQPHYPSPLGRMQANPMDVEATKRQGWQEQHILVISEQDTRLNFLERQLIRSIGERLYGQSHHASPNSPKRGQHG' A
#
# COMPACT_ATOMS: atom_id res chain seq x y z
N MET A 1 -38.71 -18.60 33.56
CA MET A 1 -37.94 -17.42 33.97
C MET A 1 -37.02 -17.07 32.82
N ASN A 2 -37.26 -15.95 32.13
CA ASN A 2 -36.46 -15.53 30.97
C ASN A 2 -35.34 -14.62 31.47
N ILE A 3 -34.09 -15.10 31.41
CA ILE A 3 -32.93 -14.40 31.94
C ILE A 3 -32.25 -13.71 30.75
N PRO A 4 -32.20 -12.37 30.68
CA PRO A 4 -31.58 -11.69 29.55
C PRO A 4 -30.07 -11.96 29.56
N GLN A 5 -29.54 -12.40 28.41
CA GLN A 5 -28.12 -12.70 28.29
C GLN A 5 -27.30 -11.40 28.37
N PRO A 6 -26.34 -11.29 29.30
CA PRO A 6 -25.48 -10.12 29.39
C PRO A 6 -24.55 -10.07 28.17
N HIS A 7 -24.77 -9.09 27.30
CA HIS A 7 -23.83 -8.77 26.23
C HIS A 7 -22.62 -8.07 26.86
N TYR A 8 -21.53 -8.81 27.06
CA TYR A 8 -20.28 -8.22 27.55
C TYR A 8 -19.48 -7.68 26.35
N PRO A 9 -19.38 -6.36 26.15
CA PRO A 9 -18.55 -5.83 25.08
C PRO A 9 -17.09 -6.14 25.39
N SER A 10 -16.41 -6.79 24.43
CA SER A 10 -14.98 -7.10 24.56
C SER A 10 -14.16 -5.82 24.81
N PRO A 11 -13.29 -5.77 25.83
CA PRO A 11 -12.41 -4.63 26.06
C PRO A 11 -11.44 -4.38 24.89
N LEU A 12 -11.14 -5.42 24.09
CA LEU A 12 -10.33 -5.30 22.87
C LEU A 12 -11.12 -4.72 21.68
N GLY A 13 -12.45 -4.82 21.67
CA GLY A 13 -13.29 -4.23 20.62
C GLY A 13 -13.21 -2.70 20.62
N ARG A 14 -12.95 -2.08 21.78
CA ARG A 14 -12.71 -0.62 21.90
C ARG A 14 -11.36 -0.18 21.35
N MET A 15 -10.43 -1.11 21.13
CA MET A 15 -9.11 -0.85 20.55
C MET A 15 -9.04 -1.19 19.06
N GLN A 16 -10.14 -1.66 18.45
CA GLN A 16 -10.18 -1.77 17.00
C GLN A 16 -10.07 -0.37 16.41
N ALA A 17 -9.05 -0.16 15.57
CA ALA A 17 -8.93 1.04 14.79
C ALA A 17 -10.25 1.28 14.05
N ASN A 18 -10.82 2.47 14.22
CA ASN A 18 -12.05 2.83 13.53
C ASN A 18 -11.86 2.59 12.02
N PRO A 19 -12.78 1.91 11.33
CA PRO A 19 -12.66 1.68 9.90
C PRO A 19 -12.50 3.04 9.21
N MET A 20 -11.30 3.28 8.69
CA MET A 20 -10.99 4.50 7.96
C MET A 20 -11.73 4.45 6.62
N ASP A 21 -12.41 5.55 6.27
CA ASP A 21 -12.99 5.70 4.94
C ASP A 21 -11.85 5.90 3.93
N VAL A 22 -11.47 4.80 3.29
CA VAL A 22 -10.34 4.73 2.37
C VAL A 22 -10.52 5.68 1.18
N GLU A 23 -11.76 5.88 0.70
CA GLU A 23 -12.04 6.77 -0.43
C GLU A 23 -12.03 8.24 0.01
N ALA A 24 -12.46 8.56 1.23
CA ALA A 24 -12.25 9.89 1.79
C ALA A 24 -10.76 10.20 2.01
N THR A 25 -9.99 9.25 2.54
CA THR A 25 -8.54 9.42 2.74
C THR A 25 -7.79 9.64 1.43
N LYS A 26 -8.11 8.88 0.37
CA LYS A 26 -7.52 9.11 -0.96
C LYS A 26 -7.86 10.50 -1.51
N ARG A 27 -9.11 10.95 -1.36
CA ARG A 27 -9.55 12.28 -1.81
C ARG A 27 -8.82 13.39 -1.06
N GLN A 28 -8.70 13.30 0.26
CA GLN A 28 -7.93 14.27 1.05
C GLN A 28 -6.45 14.24 0.69
N GLY A 29 -5.85 13.05 0.54
CA GLY A 29 -4.46 12.92 0.11
C GLY A 29 -4.20 13.62 -1.23
N TRP A 30 -5.16 13.54 -2.17
CA TRP A 30 -5.06 14.25 -3.44
C TRP A 30 -5.24 15.77 -3.30
N GLN A 31 -6.24 16.21 -2.53
CA GLN A 31 -6.56 17.62 -2.38
C GLN A 31 -5.51 18.40 -1.57
N GLU A 32 -4.98 17.81 -0.51
CA GLU A 32 -4.12 18.50 0.45
C GLU A 32 -2.63 18.23 0.21
N GLN A 33 -2.28 17.03 -0.28
CA GLN A 33 -0.88 16.60 -0.42
C GLN A 33 -0.50 16.27 -1.86
N HIS A 34 -1.46 16.32 -2.80
CA HIS A 34 -1.29 15.91 -4.19
C HIS A 34 -0.77 14.47 -4.33
N ILE A 35 -1.13 13.60 -3.38
CA ILE A 35 -0.79 12.18 -3.38
C ILE A 35 -1.97 11.39 -3.94
N LEU A 36 -1.70 10.63 -5.00
CA LEU A 36 -2.69 9.75 -5.63
C LEU A 36 -2.24 8.29 -5.51
N VAL A 37 -3.05 7.47 -4.82
CA VAL A 37 -2.86 6.02 -4.75
C VAL A 37 -3.90 5.34 -5.61
N ILE A 38 -3.45 4.81 -6.74
CA ILE A 38 -4.30 4.12 -7.73
C ILE A 38 -3.69 2.77 -8.08
N SER A 39 -4.56 1.79 -8.32
CA SER A 39 -4.16 0.50 -8.87
C SER A 39 -3.90 0.65 -10.36
N GLU A 40 -2.84 0.03 -10.88
CA GLU A 40 -2.58 -0.04 -12.32
C GLU A 40 -3.75 -0.70 -13.07
N GLN A 41 -4.52 -1.54 -12.39
CA GLN A 41 -5.66 -2.24 -12.96
C GLN A 41 -7.02 -1.53 -12.78
N ASP A 42 -7.06 -0.29 -12.26
CA ASP A 42 -8.33 0.42 -12.00
C ASP A 42 -9.14 0.64 -13.28
N THR A 43 -10.40 0.18 -13.29
CA THR A 43 -11.30 0.19 -14.46
C THR A 43 -11.63 1.60 -14.96
N ARG A 44 -11.40 2.63 -14.14
CA ARG A 44 -11.58 4.04 -14.50
C ARG A 44 -10.43 4.56 -15.37
N LEU A 45 -9.31 3.85 -15.45
CA LEU A 45 -8.15 4.22 -16.27
C LEU A 45 -8.26 3.63 -17.68
N ASN A 46 -8.10 4.49 -18.68
CA ASN A 46 -7.90 4.12 -20.07
C ASN A 46 -6.53 3.43 -20.26
N PHE A 47 -6.38 2.67 -21.34
CA PHE A 47 -5.14 1.98 -21.70
C PHE A 47 -3.91 2.89 -21.65
N LEU A 48 -4.00 4.11 -22.20
CA LEU A 48 -2.88 5.06 -22.19
C LEU A 48 -2.50 5.49 -20.77
N GLU A 49 -3.49 5.75 -19.92
CA GLU A 49 -3.28 6.16 -18.52
C GLU A 49 -2.61 5.04 -17.73
N ARG A 50 -3.02 3.79 -17.94
CA ARG A 50 -2.40 2.60 -17.35
C ARG A 50 -0.93 2.45 -17.75
N GLN A 51 -0.63 2.61 -19.04
CA GLN A 51 0.75 2.58 -19.54
C GLN A 51 1.59 3.70 -18.94
N LEU A 52 1.05 4.92 -18.83
CA LEU A 52 1.74 6.05 -18.22
C LEU A 52 2.07 5.77 -16.75
N ILE A 53 1.09 5.34 -15.96
CA ILE A 53 1.26 4.98 -14.54
C ILE A 53 2.29 3.87 -14.38
N ARG A 54 2.21 2.83 -15.21
CA ARG A 54 3.16 1.73 -15.22
C ARG A 54 4.58 2.22 -15.51
N SER A 55 4.78 3.03 -16.55
CA SER A 55 6.11 3.55 -16.89
C SER A 55 6.68 4.46 -15.80
N ILE A 56 5.85 5.29 -15.17
CA ILE A 56 6.24 6.13 -14.04
C ILE A 56 6.61 5.24 -12.84
N GLY A 57 5.80 4.22 -12.54
CA GLY A 57 6.06 3.27 -11.47
C GLY A 57 7.34 2.47 -11.68
N GLU A 58 7.56 1.93 -12.88
CA GLU A 58 8.78 1.21 -13.26
C GLU A 58 10.01 2.14 -13.22
N ARG A 59 9.87 3.41 -13.59
CA ARG A 59 10.96 4.39 -13.50
C ARG A 59 11.31 4.77 -12.06
N LEU A 60 10.30 4.98 -11.21
CA LEU A 60 10.49 5.43 -9.83
C LEU A 60 10.82 4.29 -8.86
N TYR A 61 10.27 3.10 -9.10
CA TYR A 61 10.35 1.95 -8.18
C TYR A 61 10.81 0.66 -8.84
N GLY A 62 10.88 0.59 -10.18
CA GLY A 62 11.28 -0.61 -10.91
C GLY A 62 12.79 -0.87 -10.96
N GLN A 63 13.60 0.04 -10.39
CA GLN A 63 15.03 -0.19 -10.21
C GLN A 63 15.30 -0.55 -8.75
N SER A 64 15.25 -1.85 -8.46
CA SER A 64 16.14 -2.39 -7.44
C SER A 64 17.55 -1.97 -7.81
N HIS A 65 18.23 -1.35 -6.86
CA HIS A 65 19.66 -1.09 -6.82
C HIS A 65 20.49 -2.40 -6.89
N HIS A 66 20.26 -3.26 -7.89
CA HIS A 66 21.12 -4.39 -8.21
C HIS A 66 22.28 -3.93 -9.09
N ALA A 67 22.94 -2.87 -8.62
CA ALA A 67 24.31 -2.55 -8.94
C ALA A 67 24.99 -2.25 -7.61
N SER A 68 25.17 -3.29 -6.79
CA SER A 68 26.35 -3.36 -5.94
C SER A 68 27.40 -4.16 -6.70
N PRO A 69 28.29 -3.51 -7.49
CA PRO A 69 29.38 -4.19 -8.18
C PRO A 69 30.57 -4.51 -7.25
N ASN A 70 30.42 -4.49 -5.92
CA ASN A 70 31.56 -4.65 -5.03
C ASN A 70 31.27 -5.58 -3.86
N SER A 71 31.46 -6.89 -4.08
CA SER A 71 31.83 -7.81 -3.01
C SER A 71 33.06 -8.59 -3.50
N PRO A 72 34.23 -8.43 -2.85
CA PRO A 72 35.49 -8.94 -3.37
C PRO A 72 35.51 -10.48 -3.33
N LYS A 73 36.00 -11.08 -4.43
CA LYS A 73 36.33 -12.51 -4.54
C LYS A 73 37.22 -12.92 -3.35
N ARG A 74 36.63 -13.65 -2.42
CA ARG A 74 37.35 -14.27 -1.31
C ARG A 74 38.03 -15.55 -1.82
N GLY A 75 39.35 -15.45 -1.99
CA GLY A 75 40.36 -16.52 -1.84
C GLY A 75 40.11 -17.85 -2.55
N GLN A 76 40.73 -18.01 -3.72
CA GLN A 76 41.02 -19.32 -4.27
C GLN A 76 42.41 -19.73 -3.73
N HIS A 77 42.44 -20.62 -2.74
CA HIS A 77 43.63 -21.33 -2.30
C HIS A 77 43.23 -22.78 -2.03
N GLY A 78 43.82 -23.68 -2.81
CA GLY A 78 43.58 -25.12 -2.81
C GLY A 78 44.34 -25.74 -3.97
#